data_AF-A0A812NNQ7-F1
#
_entry.id   AF-A0A812NNQ7-F1
#
_cell.length_a   1.000
_cell.length_b   1.000
_cell.length_c   1.000
_cell.angle_alpha   90.00
_cell.angle_beta   90.00
_cell.angle_gamma   90.00
#
_symmetry.space_group_name_H-M   'P 1'
#
loop_
_entity.id
_entity.type
_entity.pdbx_description
1 polymer ?
#
loop_
_entity_poly.entity_id
_entity_poly.type
_entity_poly.pdbx_seq_one_letter_code
_entity_poly.pdbx_strand_id
1 'polypeptide(L)'
;MLDGTVVQAEAADGLDPISALREQRRAAVRAQAFGRNTSSAAESRAMYEVDYDLFKLKFWPKLCQKVPSGCDAVLVWREFMSYIKGSYRVLDTEQGYLDLATYQEITSKCSPGFKDFRKEIYAAFKTYEKLREEWNYFDRMDVARHVIQQLKRTPYEGPPIHSAAVDEVQDLAQLELAVFFVVMKKPYEELFLTGDTSQTVSRAVEFRFCDLQSLFHHFNRSEKVPELDQLLINYRSHQKILALSHRGVVQPLELAFPHAIDKLAADTGQRDGVLPVIVKDVALEDLAQHMFNLDACSAGIAFGASQCILVRNEASRKKLPQSLSNALVLTVEQSKGLEFDDCILVNFFTDSMYEEWQTMKIFLPDLLEGQSKDAAAHRKRPQFENFRHALLCSELKHLYTAVTRTKHVLLFFEEDSAKASHVFKMWEDLGLVSSSGLMDESNEKARAQIHQHAGENRGKESWVHMGHSLLNRQLYEQARSAFLRAEDQKMANICEAYLKAQEAARTAMEESEAQGVQLFREAAKLFHASDARREEAECWRCGGYLQKAAKIFEDLGRERPDLKIEAAKAWAEYGDH
;
A
#
# COMPACT_ATOMS: atom_id res chain seq x y z
N MET A 1 -34.34 -17.12 -17.57
CA MET A 1 -34.31 -17.10 -16.10
C MET A 1 -32.96 -17.67 -15.70
N LEU A 2 -31.93 -16.82 -15.72
CA LEU A 2 -30.58 -17.19 -15.29
C LEU A 2 -30.51 -16.87 -13.81
N ASP A 3 -30.64 -17.90 -12.96
CA ASP A 3 -30.28 -17.83 -11.54
C ASP A 3 -28.74 -17.76 -11.46
N GLY A 4 -28.19 -16.60 -11.80
CA GLY A 4 -26.81 -16.26 -11.49
C GLY A 4 -26.75 -15.87 -10.02
N THR A 5 -26.39 -16.80 -9.16
CA THR A 5 -26.01 -16.48 -7.78
C THR A 5 -24.76 -15.61 -7.85
N VAL A 6 -24.93 -14.30 -7.79
CA VAL A 6 -23.82 -13.37 -7.56
C VAL A 6 -23.35 -13.67 -6.14
N VAL A 7 -22.33 -14.51 -6.02
CA VAL A 7 -21.53 -14.57 -4.80
C VAL A 7 -20.71 -13.28 -4.82
N GLN A 8 -21.27 -12.20 -4.28
CA GLN A 8 -20.44 -11.14 -3.74
C GLN A 8 -19.66 -11.78 -2.60
N ALA A 9 -18.49 -12.34 -2.92
CA ALA A 9 -17.39 -12.18 -2.00
C ALA A 9 -17.17 -10.67 -2.02
N GLU A 10 -17.78 -9.96 -1.06
CA GLU A 10 -17.24 -8.68 -0.64
C GLU A 10 -15.80 -8.99 -0.23
N ALA A 11 -14.88 -8.91 -1.19
CA ALA A 11 -13.58 -8.36 -0.89
C ALA A 11 -13.92 -6.95 -0.42
N ALA A 12 -14.21 -6.83 0.87
CA ALA A 12 -14.15 -5.56 1.54
C ALA A 12 -12.76 -5.04 1.17
N ASP A 13 -12.71 -3.99 0.35
CA ASP A 13 -11.50 -3.24 0.09
C ASP A 13 -10.99 -2.79 1.47
N GLY A 14 -10.04 -3.56 2.00
CA GLY A 14 -9.71 -3.57 3.42
C GLY A 14 -10.14 -4.86 4.11
N LEU A 15 -9.16 -5.75 4.31
CA LEU A 15 -9.19 -6.88 5.24
C LEU A 15 -10.14 -6.62 6.43
N ASP A 16 -11.22 -7.41 6.56
CA ASP A 16 -12.11 -7.44 7.72
C ASP A 16 -11.28 -7.23 9.00
N PRO A 17 -11.58 -6.27 9.89
CA PRO A 17 -10.84 -6.06 11.13
C PRO A 17 -10.61 -7.35 11.94
N ILE A 18 -11.48 -8.36 11.78
CA ILE A 18 -11.34 -9.68 12.39
C ILE A 18 -10.29 -10.55 11.69
N SER A 19 -10.14 -10.44 10.36
CA SER A 19 -9.01 -11.00 9.64
C SER A 19 -7.69 -10.39 10.11
N ALA A 20 -7.67 -9.10 10.44
CA ALA A 20 -6.53 -8.44 11.05
C ALA A 20 -6.21 -9.02 12.43
N LEU A 21 -7.22 -9.29 13.27
CA LEU A 21 -7.02 -9.98 14.56
C LEU A 21 -6.51 -11.41 14.38
N ARG A 22 -6.95 -12.12 13.34
CA ARG A 22 -6.41 -13.44 12.99
C ARG A 22 -4.96 -13.35 12.51
N GLU A 23 -4.59 -12.30 11.78
CA GLU A 23 -3.19 -12.02 11.39
C GLU A 23 -2.33 -11.61 12.59
N GLN A 24 -2.85 -10.78 13.48
CA GLN A 24 -2.22 -10.41 14.75
C GLN A 24 -2.09 -11.63 15.67
N ARG A 25 -3.06 -12.55 15.67
CA ARG A 25 -2.97 -13.86 16.31
C ARG A 25 -1.86 -14.68 15.69
N ARG A 26 -1.79 -14.75 14.36
CA ARG A 26 -0.67 -15.42 13.67
C ARG A 26 0.63 -14.80 14.16
N ALA A 27 0.78 -13.47 14.13
CA ALA A 27 1.90 -12.66 14.65
C ALA A 27 2.26 -12.98 16.12
N ALA A 28 1.27 -13.10 17.00
CA ALA A 28 1.45 -13.47 18.40
C ALA A 28 1.88 -14.94 18.58
N VAL A 29 1.35 -15.87 17.80
CA VAL A 29 1.87 -17.24 17.73
C VAL A 29 3.30 -17.22 17.16
N ARG A 30 3.65 -16.25 16.27
CA ARG A 30 5.04 -16.04 15.79
C ARG A 30 6.05 -15.78 16.90
N ALA A 31 5.62 -15.07 17.94
CA ALA A 31 6.42 -14.80 19.12
C ALA A 31 6.75 -16.04 19.96
N GLN A 32 5.74 -16.90 20.17
CA GLN A 32 5.82 -18.02 21.13
C GLN A 32 6.90 -19.03 20.71
N ALA A 33 7.11 -19.24 19.39
CA ALA A 33 8.21 -20.10 18.94
C ALA A 33 9.57 -19.38 18.84
N PHE A 34 9.62 -18.05 18.91
CA PHE A 34 10.89 -17.29 18.91
C PHE A 34 11.68 -17.48 20.22
N GLY A 35 11.00 -17.79 21.33
CA GLY A 35 11.61 -17.94 22.66
C GLY A 35 11.98 -19.38 23.07
N ARG A 36 11.65 -20.41 22.28
CA ARG A 36 11.89 -21.82 22.66
C ARG A 36 13.11 -22.44 21.95
N ASN A 37 14.27 -22.35 22.60
CA ASN A 37 15.29 -23.40 22.52
C ASN A 37 14.82 -24.59 23.37
N THR A 38 13.86 -25.37 22.89
CA THR A 38 13.49 -26.64 23.52
C THR A 38 13.56 -27.77 22.51
N SER A 39 14.60 -28.59 22.67
CA SER A 39 14.71 -29.94 22.14
C SER A 39 13.65 -30.82 22.81
N SER A 40 12.51 -31.04 22.16
CA SER A 40 11.80 -32.32 22.09
C SER A 40 10.41 -32.14 21.47
N ALA A 41 9.99 -33.19 20.77
CA ALA A 41 8.70 -33.41 20.10
C ALA A 41 8.43 -32.63 18.81
N ALA A 42 8.27 -33.41 17.74
CA ALA A 42 7.88 -33.00 16.39
C ALA A 42 6.38 -32.63 16.34
N GLU A 43 6.00 -31.60 17.09
CA GLU A 43 4.73 -30.91 16.93
C GLU A 43 4.95 -29.69 16.04
N SER A 44 4.29 -29.68 14.87
CA SER A 44 4.13 -28.58 13.92
C SER A 44 4.65 -27.21 14.39
N ARG A 45 5.95 -26.93 14.17
CA ARG A 45 6.49 -25.57 14.33
C ARG A 45 5.76 -24.67 13.34
N ALA A 46 4.99 -23.71 13.85
CA ALA A 46 4.34 -22.69 13.03
C ALA A 46 5.37 -22.03 12.11
N MET A 47 5.08 -22.01 10.81
CA MET A 47 5.88 -21.27 9.83
C MET A 47 5.47 -19.79 9.83
N TYR A 48 6.39 -18.90 9.47
CA TYR A 48 6.17 -17.44 9.59
C TYR A 48 6.33 -16.69 8.28
N GLU A 49 5.41 -15.75 8.02
CA GLU A 49 5.48 -14.90 6.82
C GLU A 49 6.57 -13.84 6.95
N VAL A 50 7.36 -13.67 5.89
CA VAL A 50 8.34 -12.59 5.73
C VAL A 50 7.72 -11.48 4.89
N ASP A 51 7.38 -10.37 5.55
CA ASP A 51 7.10 -9.10 4.88
C ASP A 51 8.39 -8.28 4.67
N TYR A 52 8.26 -7.10 4.04
CA TYR A 52 9.41 -6.24 3.77
C TYR A 52 10.11 -5.74 5.05
N ASP A 53 9.35 -5.39 6.09
CA ASP A 53 9.94 -4.82 7.31
C ASP A 53 10.72 -5.90 8.08
N LEU A 54 10.19 -7.13 8.14
CA LEU A 54 10.89 -8.29 8.68
C LEU A 54 12.10 -8.69 7.83
N PHE A 55 11.97 -8.62 6.50
CA PHE A 55 13.09 -8.81 5.58
C PHE A 55 14.21 -7.80 5.87
N LYS A 56 13.89 -6.52 5.95
CA LYS A 56 14.85 -5.43 6.22
C LYS A 56 15.49 -5.57 7.60
N LEU A 57 14.73 -6.01 8.60
CA LEU A 57 15.23 -6.17 9.96
C LEU A 57 16.13 -7.41 10.14
N LYS A 58 15.71 -8.58 9.65
CA LYS A 58 16.37 -9.87 9.97
C LYS A 58 17.24 -10.43 8.86
N PHE A 59 16.83 -10.28 7.60
CA PHE A 59 17.50 -10.89 6.47
C PHE A 59 18.53 -9.94 5.85
N TRP A 60 18.13 -8.68 5.63
CA TRP A 60 18.98 -7.68 4.98
C TRP A 60 20.37 -7.51 5.59
N PRO A 61 20.57 -7.49 6.93
CA PRO A 61 21.91 -7.39 7.52
C PRO A 61 22.88 -8.51 7.12
N LYS A 62 22.35 -9.68 6.72
CA LYS A 62 23.15 -10.84 6.25
C LYS A 62 23.32 -10.87 4.73
N LEU A 63 22.50 -10.10 4.00
CA LEU A 63 22.46 -10.06 2.55
C LEU A 63 23.18 -8.84 1.98
N CYS A 64 23.23 -7.73 2.72
CA CYS A 64 23.76 -6.45 2.26
C CYS A 64 25.23 -6.52 1.79
N GLN A 65 26.01 -7.48 2.28
CA GLN A 65 27.41 -7.70 1.86
C GLN A 65 27.55 -8.42 0.52
N LYS A 66 26.47 -9.06 0.03
CA LYS A 66 26.43 -9.85 -1.21
C LYS A 66 25.82 -9.10 -2.38
N VAL A 67 25.34 -7.88 -2.14
CA VAL A 67 24.73 -7.00 -3.13
C VAL A 67 25.66 -5.81 -3.37
N PRO A 68 25.51 -5.10 -4.50
CA PRO A 68 26.36 -3.97 -4.81
C PRO A 68 26.22 -2.86 -3.77
N SER A 69 27.32 -2.17 -3.50
CA SER A 69 27.32 -1.00 -2.62
C SER A 69 26.35 0.06 -3.13
N GLY A 70 25.59 0.67 -2.20
CA GLY A 70 24.57 1.68 -2.52
C GLY A 70 23.21 1.12 -2.95
N CYS A 71 23.03 -0.20 -3.00
CA CYS A 71 21.72 -0.79 -3.26
C CYS A 71 20.82 -0.73 -2.01
N ASP A 72 19.59 -0.23 -2.17
CA ASP A 72 18.59 -0.25 -1.10
C ASP A 72 17.90 -1.63 -0.97
N ALA A 73 17.53 -1.98 0.26
CA ALA A 73 16.83 -3.23 0.58
C ALA A 73 15.51 -3.39 -0.19
N VAL A 74 14.78 -2.29 -0.42
CA VAL A 74 13.49 -2.32 -1.12
C VAL A 74 13.63 -2.81 -2.55
N LEU A 75 14.69 -2.39 -3.24
CA LEU A 75 14.91 -2.76 -4.64
C LEU A 75 15.24 -4.25 -4.76
N VAL A 76 16.05 -4.79 -3.84
CA VAL A 76 16.40 -6.21 -3.81
C VAL A 76 15.19 -7.07 -3.45
N TRP A 77 14.41 -6.64 -2.46
CA TRP A 77 13.17 -7.33 -2.07
C TRP A 77 12.19 -7.41 -3.25
N ARG A 78 12.06 -6.33 -4.00
CA ARG A 78 11.18 -6.27 -5.18
C ARG A 78 11.63 -7.20 -6.29
N GLU A 79 12.95 -7.34 -6.52
CA GLU A 79 13.50 -8.34 -7.45
C GLU A 79 13.16 -9.78 -7.02
N PHE A 80 13.26 -10.08 -5.72
CA PHE A 80 12.96 -11.42 -5.19
C PHE A 80 11.48 -11.76 -5.38
N MET A 81 10.60 -10.84 -4.97
CA MET A 81 9.16 -11.08 -4.92
C MET A 81 8.49 -10.94 -6.29
N SER A 82 8.89 -9.98 -7.12
CA SER A 82 8.21 -9.73 -8.41
C SER A 82 8.69 -10.67 -9.51
N TYR A 83 9.99 -10.93 -9.58
CA TYR A 83 10.60 -11.63 -10.70
C TYR A 83 11.03 -13.04 -10.34
N ILE A 84 11.88 -13.19 -9.33
CA ILE A 84 12.51 -14.50 -9.04
C ILE A 84 11.47 -15.51 -8.52
N LYS A 85 10.60 -15.11 -7.58
CA LYS A 85 9.53 -15.96 -7.04
C LYS A 85 8.15 -15.65 -7.63
N GLY A 86 7.87 -14.39 -7.97
CA GLY A 86 6.52 -13.97 -8.39
C GLY A 86 6.21 -14.06 -9.87
N SER A 87 7.15 -14.47 -10.73
CA SER A 87 6.86 -14.70 -12.14
C SER A 87 5.98 -15.94 -12.32
N TYR A 88 5.04 -15.90 -13.28
CA TYR A 88 4.25 -17.09 -13.61
C TYR A 88 5.09 -18.27 -14.12
N ARG A 89 6.28 -18.00 -14.68
CA ARG A 89 7.22 -19.04 -15.17
C ARG A 89 7.71 -19.96 -14.04
N VAL A 90 7.56 -19.55 -12.77
CA VAL A 90 7.85 -20.39 -11.60
C VAL A 90 6.93 -21.62 -11.55
N LEU A 91 5.77 -21.59 -12.20
CA LEU A 91 4.86 -22.73 -12.27
C LEU A 91 5.42 -23.93 -13.05
N ASP A 92 6.44 -23.68 -13.90
CA ASP A 92 7.15 -24.70 -14.67
C ASP A 92 8.41 -25.19 -13.93
N THR A 93 8.70 -24.70 -12.72
CA THR A 93 9.88 -25.08 -11.93
C THR A 93 9.51 -25.93 -10.70
N GLU A 94 10.35 -26.92 -10.39
CA GLU A 94 10.20 -27.75 -9.19
C GLU A 94 10.62 -27.01 -7.91
N GLN A 95 11.54 -26.05 -8.01
CA GLN A 95 12.11 -25.35 -6.84
C GLN A 95 11.24 -24.21 -6.33
N GLY A 96 10.45 -23.55 -7.18
CA GLY A 96 9.56 -22.44 -6.77
C GLY A 96 10.14 -21.06 -6.88
N TYR A 97 11.18 -20.98 -7.69
CA TYR A 97 11.77 -19.75 -8.15
C TYR A 97 12.43 -20.01 -9.50
N LEU A 98 12.79 -18.94 -10.19
CA LEU A 98 13.49 -19.00 -11.47
C LEU A 98 14.96 -19.39 -11.28
N ASP A 99 15.52 -20.09 -12.26
CA ASP A 99 16.97 -20.21 -12.36
C ASP A 99 17.61 -18.87 -12.79
N LEU A 100 18.93 -18.77 -12.65
CA LEU A 100 19.67 -17.54 -12.96
C LEU A 100 19.51 -17.14 -14.44
N ALA A 101 19.51 -18.10 -15.36
CA ALA A 101 19.45 -17.83 -16.79
C ALA A 101 18.09 -17.21 -17.18
N THR A 102 17.01 -17.80 -16.68
CA THR A 102 15.64 -17.35 -16.90
C THR A 102 15.40 -15.99 -16.23
N TYR A 103 15.90 -15.82 -15.00
CA TYR A 103 15.83 -14.52 -14.31
C TYR A 103 16.52 -13.41 -15.13
N GLN A 104 17.72 -13.68 -15.66
CA GLN A 104 18.47 -12.72 -16.49
C GLN A 104 17.76 -12.37 -17.79
N GLU A 105 17.08 -13.35 -18.41
CA GLU A 105 16.29 -13.16 -19.63
C GLU A 105 15.12 -12.20 -19.39
N ILE A 106 14.30 -12.47 -18.37
CA ILE A 106 13.07 -11.69 -18.10
C ILE A 106 13.42 -10.27 -17.71
N THR A 107 14.33 -10.11 -16.75
CA THR A 107 14.66 -8.79 -16.20
C THR A 107 15.50 -7.94 -17.15
N SER A 108 16.02 -8.50 -18.25
CA SER A 108 16.76 -7.78 -19.29
C SER A 108 16.05 -6.52 -19.78
N LYS A 109 14.72 -6.55 -19.82
CA LYS A 109 13.87 -5.42 -20.22
C LYS A 109 13.30 -4.68 -19.02
N CYS A 110 12.81 -5.40 -18.01
CA CYS A 110 11.95 -4.86 -16.95
C CYS A 110 12.73 -4.18 -15.82
N SER A 111 13.95 -4.66 -15.53
CA SER A 111 14.83 -4.15 -14.48
C SER A 111 16.22 -3.84 -15.05
N PRO A 112 16.35 -2.73 -15.79
CA PRO A 112 17.61 -2.35 -16.44
C PRO A 112 18.67 -1.89 -15.43
N GLY A 113 18.25 -1.38 -14.25
CA GLY A 113 19.17 -0.92 -13.19
C GLY A 113 20.06 -2.04 -12.65
N PHE A 114 19.56 -3.26 -12.55
CA PHE A 114 20.32 -4.40 -12.04
C PHE A 114 21.04 -5.21 -13.11
N LYS A 115 21.06 -4.78 -14.38
CA LYS A 115 21.57 -5.59 -15.50
C LYS A 115 22.93 -6.23 -15.24
N ASP A 116 23.86 -5.45 -14.70
CA ASP A 116 25.23 -5.91 -14.45
C ASP A 116 25.39 -6.64 -13.11
N PHE A 117 24.42 -6.47 -12.20
CA PHE A 117 24.44 -6.99 -10.84
C PHE A 117 23.52 -8.20 -10.61
N ARG A 118 22.82 -8.69 -11.65
CA ARG A 118 21.87 -9.82 -11.53
C ARG A 118 22.46 -11.06 -10.89
N LYS A 119 23.75 -11.35 -11.13
CA LYS A 119 24.44 -12.50 -10.51
C LYS A 119 24.57 -12.33 -9.00
N GLU A 120 24.88 -11.12 -8.55
CA GLU A 120 25.01 -10.77 -7.13
C GLU A 120 23.63 -10.78 -6.45
N ILE A 121 22.62 -10.17 -7.08
CA ILE A 121 21.23 -10.23 -6.61
C ILE A 121 20.74 -11.67 -6.48
N TYR A 122 21.02 -12.52 -7.48
CA TYR A 122 20.65 -13.93 -7.42
C TYR A 122 21.41 -14.70 -6.33
N ALA A 123 22.69 -14.40 -6.10
CA ALA A 123 23.46 -14.98 -5.00
C ALA A 123 22.91 -14.57 -3.62
N ALA A 124 22.48 -13.31 -3.49
CA ALA A 124 21.77 -12.82 -2.31
C ALA A 124 20.42 -13.56 -2.16
N PHE A 125 19.66 -13.74 -3.24
CA PHE A 125 18.40 -14.50 -3.23
C PHE A 125 18.60 -15.95 -2.75
N LYS A 126 19.60 -16.66 -3.27
CA LYS A 126 19.91 -18.02 -2.82
C LYS A 126 20.28 -18.09 -1.33
N THR A 127 20.91 -17.04 -0.82
CA THR A 127 21.22 -16.91 0.62
C THR A 127 19.92 -16.65 1.41
N TYR A 128 19.05 -15.78 0.91
CA TYR A 128 17.72 -15.54 1.49
C TYR A 128 16.90 -16.83 1.59
N GLU A 129 16.75 -17.59 0.51
CA GLU A 129 16.00 -18.85 0.49
C GLU A 129 16.54 -19.86 1.50
N LYS A 130 17.86 -20.00 1.57
CA LYS A 130 18.50 -20.89 2.55
C LYS A 130 18.16 -20.48 3.99
N LEU A 131 18.28 -19.19 4.31
CA LEU A 131 17.97 -18.67 5.64
C LEU A 131 16.46 -18.79 5.95
N ARG A 132 15.60 -18.55 4.96
CA ARG A 132 14.15 -18.69 5.06
C ARG A 132 13.78 -20.11 5.45
N GLU A 133 14.32 -21.11 4.76
CA GLU A 133 14.12 -22.53 5.07
C GLU A 133 14.71 -22.92 6.43
N GLU A 134 15.97 -22.55 6.72
CA GLU A 134 16.64 -22.87 8.00
C GLU A 134 15.90 -22.29 9.21
N TRP A 135 15.29 -21.12 9.06
CA TRP A 135 14.56 -20.45 10.13
C TRP A 135 13.05 -20.71 10.11
N ASN A 136 12.58 -21.61 9.24
CA ASN A 136 11.17 -22.02 9.12
C ASN A 136 10.21 -20.85 8.80
N TYR A 137 10.62 -20.00 7.86
CA TYR A 137 9.81 -18.91 7.32
C TYR A 137 9.19 -19.27 5.97
N PHE A 138 8.19 -18.52 5.55
CA PHE A 138 7.62 -18.48 4.21
C PHE A 138 7.41 -17.03 3.78
N ASP A 139 7.24 -16.76 2.51
CA ASP A 139 6.82 -15.46 2.00
C ASP A 139 5.53 -15.56 1.20
N ARG A 140 5.01 -14.39 0.79
CA ARG A 140 3.77 -14.27 0.02
C ARG A 140 3.77 -15.14 -1.25
N MET A 141 4.93 -15.32 -1.90
CA MET A 141 5.02 -16.12 -3.13
C MET A 141 5.04 -17.62 -2.85
N ASP A 142 5.57 -18.05 -1.71
CA ASP A 142 5.44 -19.43 -1.25
C ASP A 142 3.97 -19.83 -1.07
N VAL A 143 3.16 -18.94 -0.49
CA VAL A 143 1.72 -19.15 -0.30
C VAL A 143 1.02 -19.27 -1.66
N ALA A 144 1.23 -18.31 -2.55
CA ALA A 144 0.62 -18.32 -3.89
C ALA A 144 0.97 -19.61 -4.66
N ARG A 145 2.25 -20.00 -4.62
CA ARG A 145 2.71 -21.24 -5.24
C ARG A 145 2.05 -22.47 -4.61
N HIS A 146 2.02 -22.53 -3.27
CA HIS A 146 1.43 -23.65 -2.55
C HIS A 146 -0.04 -23.82 -2.92
N VAL A 147 -0.81 -22.72 -2.92
CA VAL A 147 -2.23 -22.72 -3.31
C VAL A 147 -2.41 -23.27 -4.72
N ILE A 148 -1.64 -22.78 -5.70
CA ILE A 148 -1.70 -23.27 -7.09
C ILE A 148 -1.35 -24.76 -7.18
N GLN A 149 -0.33 -25.22 -6.46
CA GLN A 149 0.05 -26.63 -6.45
C GLN A 149 -1.03 -27.53 -5.86
N GLN A 150 -1.69 -27.10 -4.77
CA GLN A 150 -2.81 -27.84 -4.20
C GLN A 150 -3.98 -27.90 -5.16
N LEU A 151 -4.33 -26.78 -5.80
CA LEU A 151 -5.41 -26.74 -6.80
C LEU A 151 -5.11 -27.60 -8.04
N LYS A 152 -3.84 -27.78 -8.41
CA LYS A 152 -3.45 -28.71 -9.49
C LYS A 152 -3.59 -30.18 -9.08
N ARG A 153 -3.39 -30.51 -7.80
CA ARG A 153 -3.48 -31.90 -7.28
C ARG A 153 -4.92 -32.30 -6.95
N THR A 154 -5.62 -31.40 -6.28
CA THR A 154 -7.02 -31.51 -5.90
C THR A 154 -7.74 -30.32 -6.54
N PRO A 155 -8.31 -30.51 -7.73
CA PRO A 155 -9.03 -29.46 -8.43
C PRO A 155 -10.10 -28.82 -7.56
N TYR A 156 -10.38 -27.55 -7.83
CA TYR A 156 -11.45 -26.83 -7.17
C TYR A 156 -12.81 -27.51 -7.44
N GLU A 157 -13.46 -28.01 -6.38
CA GLU A 157 -14.78 -28.67 -6.43
C GLU A 157 -15.93 -27.75 -5.99
N GLY A 158 -15.66 -26.46 -5.73
CA GLY A 158 -16.70 -25.50 -5.36
C GLY A 158 -17.57 -25.08 -6.57
N PRO A 159 -18.53 -24.16 -6.35
CA PRO A 159 -19.38 -23.64 -7.40
C PRO A 159 -18.56 -23.11 -8.59
N PRO A 160 -18.84 -23.52 -9.84
CA PRO A 160 -18.05 -23.10 -10.98
C PRO A 160 -17.98 -21.56 -11.11
N ILE A 161 -16.76 -21.03 -11.16
CA ILE A 161 -16.51 -19.60 -11.34
C ILE A 161 -16.41 -19.32 -12.84
N HIS A 162 -17.46 -18.70 -13.38
CA HIS A 162 -17.55 -18.37 -14.81
C HIS A 162 -16.96 -17.00 -15.12
N SER A 163 -17.08 -16.05 -14.18
CA SER A 163 -16.57 -14.68 -14.32
C SER A 163 -15.92 -14.22 -13.02
N ALA A 164 -14.93 -13.34 -13.13
CA ALA A 164 -14.29 -12.70 -11.99
C ALA A 164 -13.85 -11.28 -12.37
N ALA A 165 -14.05 -10.34 -11.45
CA ALA A 165 -13.51 -9.00 -11.54
C ALA A 165 -12.46 -8.82 -10.45
N VAL A 166 -11.26 -8.34 -10.83
CA VAL A 166 -10.16 -8.09 -9.90
C VAL A 166 -9.73 -6.64 -10.08
N ASP A 167 -9.90 -5.86 -9.02
CA ASP A 167 -9.44 -4.48 -8.98
C ASP A 167 -8.03 -4.37 -8.39
N GLU A 168 -7.36 -3.25 -8.65
CA GLU A 168 -6.03 -2.92 -8.15
C GLU A 168 -4.97 -4.00 -8.45
N VAL A 169 -5.01 -4.61 -9.64
CA VAL A 169 -4.14 -5.74 -10.01
C VAL A 169 -2.65 -5.41 -9.94
N GLN A 170 -2.29 -4.12 -9.92
CA GLN A 170 -0.91 -3.69 -9.75
C GLN A 170 -0.30 -3.99 -8.38
N ASP A 171 -1.09 -4.39 -7.38
CA ASP A 171 -0.60 -4.85 -6.07
C ASP A 171 -0.34 -6.36 -6.00
N LEU A 172 -0.64 -7.08 -7.08
CA LEU A 172 -0.53 -8.54 -7.18
C LEU A 172 0.63 -8.94 -8.08
N ALA A 173 1.42 -9.91 -7.64
CA ALA A 173 2.42 -10.54 -8.49
C ALA A 173 1.76 -11.43 -9.57
N GLN A 174 2.47 -11.70 -10.67
CA GLN A 174 1.95 -12.55 -11.75
C GLN A 174 1.55 -13.95 -11.24
N LEU A 175 2.31 -14.49 -10.30
CA LEU A 175 2.03 -15.78 -9.67
C LEU A 175 0.73 -15.77 -8.86
N GLU A 176 0.38 -14.65 -8.23
CA GLU A 176 -0.88 -14.53 -7.50
C GLU A 176 -2.06 -14.42 -8.48
N LEU A 177 -1.91 -13.63 -9.54
CA LEU A 177 -2.90 -13.55 -10.61
C LEU A 177 -3.11 -14.91 -11.29
N ALA A 178 -2.08 -15.77 -11.34
CA ALA A 178 -2.19 -17.12 -11.89
C ALA A 178 -3.20 -18.01 -11.14
N VAL A 179 -3.55 -17.70 -9.88
CA VAL A 179 -4.58 -18.44 -9.12
C VAL A 179 -5.92 -18.40 -9.84
N PHE A 180 -6.31 -17.25 -10.42
CA PHE A 180 -7.57 -17.11 -11.15
C PHE A 180 -7.63 -18.05 -12.37
N PHE A 181 -6.52 -18.17 -13.10
CA PHE A 181 -6.45 -19.06 -14.28
C PHE A 181 -6.54 -20.55 -13.92
N VAL A 182 -6.22 -20.92 -12.68
CA VAL A 182 -6.28 -22.31 -12.20
C VAL A 182 -7.68 -22.66 -11.68
N VAL A 183 -8.40 -21.70 -11.08
CA VAL A 183 -9.71 -21.94 -10.47
C VAL A 183 -10.87 -21.70 -11.45
N MET A 184 -10.78 -20.69 -12.31
CA MET A 184 -11.87 -20.32 -13.21
C MET A 184 -12.08 -21.34 -14.33
N LYS A 185 -13.33 -21.47 -14.76
CA LYS A 185 -13.64 -22.21 -15.98
C LYS A 185 -13.17 -21.43 -17.20
N LYS A 186 -12.68 -22.17 -18.19
CA LYS A 186 -12.41 -21.64 -19.53
C LYS A 186 -13.72 -21.37 -20.28
N PRO A 187 -13.76 -20.38 -21.20
CA PRO A 187 -12.65 -19.47 -21.57
C PRO A 187 -12.45 -18.34 -20.55
N TYR A 188 -11.27 -17.72 -20.55
CA TYR A 188 -10.91 -16.64 -19.61
C TYR A 188 -11.39 -15.24 -20.05
N GLU A 189 -12.31 -15.15 -21.02
CA GLU A 189 -12.85 -13.89 -21.55
C GLU A 189 -13.65 -13.11 -20.50
N GLU A 190 -14.15 -13.80 -19.49
CA GLU A 190 -14.94 -13.25 -18.38
C GLU A 190 -14.08 -12.86 -17.16
N LEU A 191 -12.74 -12.81 -17.32
CA LEU A 191 -11.82 -12.27 -16.32
C LEU A 191 -11.57 -10.79 -16.59
N PHE A 192 -12.18 -9.93 -15.78
CA PHE A 192 -12.06 -8.49 -15.87
C PHE A 192 -11.01 -7.98 -14.87
N LEU A 193 -9.95 -7.32 -15.36
CA LEU A 193 -8.80 -6.89 -14.55
C LEU A 193 -8.60 -5.38 -14.68
N THR A 194 -8.58 -4.67 -13.56
CA THR A 194 -8.40 -3.21 -13.52
C THR A 194 -7.23 -2.79 -12.66
N GLY A 195 -6.54 -1.72 -13.04
CA GLY A 195 -5.39 -1.21 -12.31
C GLY A 195 -4.73 0.01 -12.94
N ASP A 196 -3.75 0.58 -12.25
CA ASP A 196 -2.93 1.72 -12.71
C ASP A 196 -1.44 1.45 -12.41
N THR A 197 -0.63 1.31 -13.47
CA THR A 197 0.81 1.01 -13.39
C THR A 197 1.62 2.14 -12.75
N SER A 198 1.10 3.37 -12.75
CA SER A 198 1.71 4.53 -12.10
C SER A 198 1.49 4.52 -10.58
N GLN A 199 0.51 3.75 -10.07
CA GLN A 199 0.19 3.64 -8.64
C GLN A 199 0.74 2.37 -7.97
N THR A 200 1.79 1.76 -8.53
CA THR A 200 2.50 0.64 -7.89
C THR A 200 3.40 1.17 -6.76
N VAL A 201 2.78 1.52 -5.62
CA VAL A 201 3.48 1.98 -4.40
C VAL A 201 3.81 0.85 -3.44
N SER A 202 3.26 -0.36 -3.66
CA SER A 202 3.61 -1.55 -2.89
C SER A 202 5.12 -1.82 -2.98
N ARG A 203 5.76 -2.03 -1.82
CA ARG A 203 7.19 -2.33 -1.73
C ARG A 203 7.54 -3.73 -2.26
N ALA A 204 6.54 -4.59 -2.46
CA ALA A 204 6.74 -6.00 -2.77
C ALA A 204 6.67 -6.33 -4.26
N VAL A 205 5.92 -5.56 -5.06
CA VAL A 205 5.55 -5.97 -6.43
C VAL A 205 5.86 -4.88 -7.44
N GLU A 206 6.41 -5.28 -8.59
CA GLU A 206 6.38 -4.52 -9.84
C GLU A 206 5.30 -5.07 -10.77
N PHE A 207 4.54 -4.18 -11.39
CA PHE A 207 3.43 -4.55 -12.27
C PHE A 207 3.47 -3.75 -13.58
N ARG A 208 3.15 -4.46 -14.67
CA ARG A 208 2.90 -3.92 -16.00
C ARG A 208 1.81 -4.73 -16.71
N PHE A 209 0.99 -4.07 -17.50
CA PHE A 209 -0.02 -4.73 -18.33
C PHE A 209 0.61 -5.65 -19.38
N CYS A 210 1.79 -5.32 -19.91
CA CYS A 210 2.49 -6.22 -20.83
C CYS A 210 2.85 -7.59 -20.21
N ASP A 211 3.11 -7.60 -18.89
CA ASP A 211 3.38 -8.84 -18.15
C ASP A 211 2.11 -9.66 -17.94
N LEU A 212 0.97 -8.97 -17.72
CA LEU A 212 -0.34 -9.59 -17.64
C LEU A 212 -0.75 -10.24 -18.97
N GLN A 213 -0.51 -9.58 -20.10
CA GLN A 213 -0.72 -10.17 -21.43
C GLN A 213 0.10 -11.46 -21.63
N SER A 214 1.34 -11.48 -21.11
CA SER A 214 2.19 -12.67 -21.14
C SER A 214 1.61 -13.83 -20.31
N LEU A 215 0.97 -13.51 -19.18
CA LEU A 215 0.25 -14.48 -18.35
C LEU A 215 -0.94 -15.08 -19.10
N PHE A 216 -1.78 -14.26 -19.74
CA PHE A 216 -2.88 -14.75 -20.59
C PHE A 216 -2.38 -15.64 -21.71
N HIS A 217 -1.31 -15.24 -22.41
CA HIS A 217 -0.72 -16.06 -23.48
C HIS A 217 -0.22 -17.43 -22.97
N HIS A 218 0.34 -17.50 -21.75
CA HIS A 218 0.79 -18.76 -21.18
C HIS A 218 -0.36 -19.74 -20.90
N PHE A 219 -1.45 -19.26 -20.30
CA PHE A 219 -2.61 -20.08 -19.91
C PHE A 219 -3.61 -20.32 -21.06
N ASN A 220 -3.64 -19.42 -22.03
CA ASN A 220 -4.60 -19.40 -23.13
C ASN A 220 -3.93 -19.51 -24.51
N ARG A 221 -3.09 -20.54 -24.68
CA ARG A 221 -2.20 -20.81 -25.84
C ARG A 221 -2.89 -20.84 -27.22
N SER A 222 -4.21 -20.78 -27.30
CA SER A 222 -5.01 -20.95 -28.51
C SER A 222 -6.03 -19.85 -28.76
N GLU A 223 -6.12 -18.83 -27.89
CA GLU A 223 -7.12 -17.76 -27.98
C GLU A 223 -6.47 -16.36 -28.02
N LYS A 224 -7.27 -15.35 -28.38
CA LYS A 224 -6.83 -13.96 -28.48
C LYS A 224 -6.50 -13.42 -27.08
N VAL A 225 -5.31 -12.83 -26.94
CA VAL A 225 -4.94 -12.11 -25.71
C VAL A 225 -5.83 -10.86 -25.61
N PRO A 226 -6.40 -10.54 -24.43
CA PRO A 226 -7.23 -9.35 -24.26
C PRO A 226 -6.48 -8.07 -24.65
N GLU A 227 -7.18 -7.17 -25.34
CA GLU A 227 -6.70 -5.83 -25.62
C GLU A 227 -6.85 -4.96 -24.37
N LEU A 228 -5.94 -4.01 -24.17
CA LEU A 228 -6.00 -3.09 -23.03
C LEU A 228 -6.92 -1.93 -23.37
N ASP A 229 -8.08 -1.87 -22.72
CA ASP A 229 -8.98 -0.73 -22.78
C ASP A 229 -8.56 0.33 -21.76
N GLN A 230 -8.45 1.59 -22.20
CA GLN A 230 -8.04 2.72 -21.35
C GLN A 230 -9.24 3.64 -21.05
N LEU A 231 -9.46 3.92 -19.77
CA LEU A 231 -10.49 4.84 -19.31
C LEU A 231 -9.89 6.25 -19.15
N LEU A 232 -10.06 7.09 -20.17
CA LEU A 232 -9.34 8.37 -20.26
C LEU A 232 -10.07 9.57 -19.62
N ILE A 233 -11.33 9.42 -19.23
CA ILE A 233 -12.11 10.52 -18.67
C ILE A 233 -12.08 10.43 -17.15
N ASN A 234 -11.48 11.42 -16.51
CA ASN A 234 -11.39 11.50 -15.06
C ASN A 234 -12.51 12.40 -14.51
N TYR A 235 -13.37 11.79 -13.69
CA TYR A 235 -14.51 12.45 -13.06
C TYR A 235 -14.23 12.92 -11.63
N ARG A 236 -13.03 12.62 -11.10
CA ARG A 236 -12.66 12.86 -9.70
C ARG A 236 -11.91 14.17 -9.54
N SER A 237 -10.80 14.31 -10.25
CA SER A 237 -9.91 15.47 -10.17
C SER A 237 -10.07 16.39 -11.38
N HIS A 238 -9.85 17.69 -11.18
CA HIS A 238 -9.92 18.65 -12.27
C HIS A 238 -8.64 18.68 -13.13
N GLN A 239 -8.73 19.29 -14.32
CA GLN A 239 -7.68 19.25 -15.35
C GLN A 239 -6.31 19.75 -14.87
N LYS A 240 -6.23 20.78 -14.01
CA LYS A 240 -4.93 21.27 -13.49
C LYS A 240 -4.18 20.28 -12.60
N ILE A 241 -4.87 19.51 -11.74
CA ILE A 241 -4.24 18.44 -10.94
C ILE A 241 -3.76 17.32 -11.87
N LEU A 242 -4.58 16.94 -12.85
CA LEU A 242 -4.22 15.90 -13.82
C LEU A 242 -3.06 16.33 -14.72
N ALA A 243 -2.98 17.61 -15.07
CA ALA A 243 -1.85 18.15 -15.82
C ALA A 243 -0.55 18.03 -15.01
N LEU A 244 -0.58 18.33 -13.70
CA LEU A 244 0.57 18.13 -12.82
C LEU A 244 0.93 16.64 -12.69
N SER A 245 -0.05 15.76 -12.43
CA SER A 245 0.21 14.33 -12.27
C SER A 245 0.82 13.73 -13.53
N HIS A 246 0.26 14.03 -14.71
CA HIS A 246 0.76 13.47 -15.97
C HIS A 246 2.07 14.14 -16.42
N ARG A 247 2.09 15.47 -16.64
CA ARG A 247 3.26 16.16 -17.21
C ARG A 247 4.39 16.36 -16.19
N GLY A 248 4.05 16.55 -14.92
CA GLY A 248 5.01 16.81 -13.86
C GLY A 248 5.60 15.56 -13.22
N VAL A 249 4.94 14.40 -13.36
CA VAL A 249 5.34 13.15 -12.67
C VAL A 249 5.41 11.95 -13.62
N VAL A 250 4.33 11.60 -14.33
CA VAL A 250 4.29 10.41 -15.20
C VAL A 250 5.22 10.53 -16.41
N GLN A 251 5.23 11.66 -17.12
CA GLN A 251 6.13 11.85 -18.26
C GLN A 251 7.62 11.75 -17.88
N PRO A 252 8.10 12.40 -16.80
CA PRO A 252 9.45 12.13 -16.29
C PRO A 252 9.69 10.65 -15.96
N LEU A 253 8.71 9.96 -15.37
CA LEU A 253 8.81 8.53 -15.05
C LEU A 253 8.96 7.68 -16.33
N GLU A 254 8.18 7.95 -17.38
CA GLU A 254 8.25 7.28 -18.67
C GLU A 254 9.56 7.56 -19.43
N LEU A 255 10.11 8.77 -19.30
CA LEU A 255 11.39 9.15 -19.92
C LEU A 255 12.58 8.49 -19.18
N ALA A 256 12.53 8.47 -17.85
CA ALA A 256 13.56 7.89 -17.00
C ALA A 256 13.57 6.35 -17.05
N PHE A 257 12.38 5.73 -17.04
CA PHE A 257 12.22 4.28 -16.90
C PHE A 257 11.23 3.70 -17.93
N PRO A 258 11.54 3.78 -19.25
CA PRO A 258 10.62 3.42 -20.34
C PRO A 258 10.19 1.94 -20.35
N HIS A 259 10.82 1.09 -19.56
CA HIS A 259 10.48 -0.33 -19.45
C HIS A 259 9.94 -0.72 -18.07
N ALA A 260 9.89 0.20 -17.10
CA ALA A 260 9.36 -0.07 -15.76
C ALA A 260 7.87 0.31 -15.63
N ILE A 261 7.30 0.94 -16.66
CA ILE A 261 5.90 1.38 -16.70
C ILE A 261 5.35 1.26 -18.13
N ASP A 262 4.05 0.97 -18.25
CA ASP A 262 3.33 1.03 -19.52
C ASP A 262 3.04 2.49 -19.88
N LYS A 263 3.19 2.83 -21.17
CA LYS A 263 2.84 4.16 -21.68
C LYS A 263 1.35 4.23 -21.94
N LEU A 264 0.63 4.93 -21.07
CA LEU A 264 -0.81 5.12 -21.15
C LEU A 264 -1.14 6.54 -21.65
N ALA A 265 -2.30 6.71 -22.27
CA ALA A 265 -2.76 8.03 -22.69
C ALA A 265 -3.14 8.88 -21.46
N ALA A 266 -2.97 10.19 -21.58
CA ALA A 266 -3.23 11.11 -20.48
C ALA A 266 -4.73 11.21 -20.16
N ASP A 267 -5.04 11.19 -18.87
CA ASP A 267 -6.38 11.50 -18.36
C ASP A 267 -6.82 12.92 -18.75
N THR A 268 -8.10 13.05 -19.08
CA THR A 268 -8.76 14.33 -19.31
C THR A 268 -9.83 14.56 -18.24
N GLY A 269 -9.68 15.66 -17.50
CA GLY A 269 -10.65 16.11 -16.51
C GLY A 269 -11.78 16.89 -17.17
N GLN A 270 -13.02 16.70 -16.70
CA GLN A 270 -14.18 17.41 -17.25
C GLN A 270 -14.29 18.88 -16.79
N ARG A 271 -13.58 19.24 -15.72
CA ARG A 271 -13.65 20.56 -15.09
C ARG A 271 -12.27 21.19 -15.05
N ASP A 272 -12.23 22.50 -15.18
CA ASP A 272 -11.03 23.27 -14.85
C ASP A 272 -11.03 23.61 -13.35
N GLY A 273 -9.85 23.85 -12.79
CA GLY A 273 -9.67 24.09 -11.36
C GLY A 273 -8.55 25.06 -11.05
N VAL A 274 -8.19 25.14 -9.77
CA VAL A 274 -7.05 25.96 -9.33
C VAL A 274 -5.74 25.24 -9.64
N LEU A 275 -4.67 25.99 -9.89
CA LEU A 275 -3.34 25.38 -9.96
C LEU A 275 -2.95 24.86 -8.56
N PRO A 276 -2.29 23.70 -8.46
CA PRO A 276 -1.62 23.31 -7.23
C PRO A 276 -0.67 24.41 -6.75
N VAL A 277 -0.61 24.64 -5.44
CA VAL A 277 0.10 25.80 -4.86
C VAL A 277 1.30 25.34 -4.06
N ILE A 278 2.44 25.97 -4.29
CA ILE A 278 3.62 25.81 -3.44
C ILE A 278 3.51 26.84 -2.32
N VAL A 279 3.45 26.36 -1.08
CA VAL A 279 3.46 27.23 0.10
C VAL A 279 4.88 27.71 0.34
N LYS A 280 5.06 29.03 0.38
CA LYS A 280 6.35 29.72 0.62
C LYS A 280 6.20 30.63 1.83
N ASP A 281 7.29 30.81 2.57
CA ASP A 281 7.45 31.84 3.62
C ASP A 281 6.40 31.82 4.75
N VAL A 282 5.83 30.65 5.05
CA VAL A 282 4.87 30.44 6.15
C VAL A 282 5.35 29.25 6.97
N ALA A 283 5.39 29.37 8.30
CA ALA A 283 5.69 28.22 9.18
C ALA A 283 4.55 27.19 9.11
N LEU A 284 4.84 25.92 9.37
CA LEU A 284 3.82 24.86 9.26
C LEU A 284 2.66 25.09 10.25
N GLU A 285 2.97 25.56 11.45
CA GLU A 285 2.00 25.92 12.49
C GLU A 285 1.11 27.09 12.05
N ASP A 286 1.71 28.09 11.41
CA ASP A 286 0.99 29.25 10.91
C ASP A 286 0.16 28.90 9.68
N LEU A 287 0.66 28.03 8.79
CA LEU A 287 -0.10 27.52 7.66
C LEU A 287 -1.39 26.87 8.14
N ALA A 288 -1.30 26.14 9.25
CA ALA A 288 -2.47 25.57 9.87
C ALA A 288 -3.45 26.66 10.35
N GLN A 289 -2.96 27.68 11.04
CA GLN A 289 -3.81 28.77 11.49
C GLN A 289 -4.46 29.55 10.35
N HIS A 290 -3.75 29.79 9.25
CA HIS A 290 -4.23 30.58 8.11
C HIS A 290 -5.17 29.78 7.20
N MET A 291 -4.88 28.50 6.95
CA MET A 291 -5.77 27.63 6.17
C MET A 291 -7.02 27.22 6.96
N PHE A 292 -6.91 27.15 8.28
CA PHE A 292 -7.94 26.59 9.15
C PHE A 292 -8.54 27.62 10.11
N ASN A 293 -8.24 28.91 9.93
CA ASN A 293 -8.85 30.05 10.64
C ASN A 293 -8.98 29.79 12.17
N LEU A 294 -7.89 29.38 12.80
CA LEU A 294 -7.85 28.92 14.20
C LEU A 294 -8.04 30.04 15.24
N ASP A 295 -8.13 31.31 14.82
CA ASP A 295 -8.18 32.51 15.68
C ASP A 295 -9.58 32.99 16.10
N ALA A 296 -10.57 32.09 16.19
CA ALA A 296 -11.81 32.36 16.90
C ALA A 296 -11.91 31.50 18.17
N CYS A 297 -11.22 31.94 19.22
CA CYS A 297 -11.47 31.51 20.59
C CYS A 297 -12.98 31.43 20.85
N SER A 298 -13.43 30.25 21.28
CA SER A 298 -14.76 29.83 21.77
C SER A 298 -15.71 29.04 20.84
N ALA A 299 -15.51 28.94 19.53
CA ALA A 299 -16.18 27.93 18.68
C ALA A 299 -15.64 27.87 17.22
N GLY A 300 -14.79 26.88 16.93
CA GLY A 300 -14.71 26.16 15.65
C GLY A 300 -14.29 26.88 14.35
N ILE A 301 -13.09 26.55 13.84
CA ILE A 301 -12.83 26.12 12.45
C ILE A 301 -11.84 24.94 12.50
N ALA A 302 -12.35 23.70 12.39
CA ALA A 302 -11.55 22.46 12.40
C ALA A 302 -11.49 21.84 10.99
N PHE A 303 -10.51 20.97 10.73
CA PHE A 303 -10.43 20.17 9.50
C PHE A 303 -11.77 19.49 9.21
N GLY A 304 -12.18 19.48 7.94
CA GLY A 304 -13.27 18.61 7.47
C GLY A 304 -12.79 17.16 7.35
N ALA A 305 -13.72 16.19 7.40
CA ALA A 305 -13.39 14.78 7.23
C ALA A 305 -12.80 14.47 5.84
N SER A 306 -13.01 15.34 4.85
CA SER A 306 -12.51 15.20 3.48
C SER A 306 -11.19 15.94 3.20
N GLN A 307 -10.54 16.49 4.22
CA GLN A 307 -9.24 17.17 4.10
C GLN A 307 -8.14 16.32 4.72
N CYS A 308 -7.00 16.19 4.02
CA CYS A 308 -5.93 15.30 4.46
C CYS A 308 -4.54 15.94 4.36
N ILE A 309 -3.70 15.66 5.36
CA ILE A 309 -2.27 15.89 5.30
C ILE A 309 -1.59 14.59 4.90
N LEU A 310 -0.86 14.63 3.79
CA LEU A 310 -0.09 13.51 3.27
C LEU A 310 1.38 13.69 3.62
N VAL A 311 1.98 12.64 4.18
CA VAL A 311 3.41 12.58 4.49
C VAL A 311 4.08 11.38 3.83
N ARG A 312 5.40 11.44 3.60
CA ARG A 312 6.11 10.38 2.87
C ARG A 312 6.10 9.04 3.60
N ASN A 313 6.32 9.04 4.92
CA ASN A 313 6.47 7.83 5.71
C ASN A 313 6.04 8.04 7.18
N GLU A 314 6.02 6.96 7.95
CA GLU A 314 5.59 6.97 9.35
C GLU A 314 6.50 7.80 10.26
N ALA A 315 7.81 7.89 9.95
CA ALA A 315 8.73 8.73 10.72
C ALA A 315 8.41 10.22 10.52
N SER A 316 8.07 10.64 9.29
CA SER A 316 7.59 12.00 8.99
C SER A 316 6.32 12.33 9.75
N ARG A 317 5.37 11.39 9.81
CA ARG A 317 4.10 11.56 10.53
C ARG A 317 4.33 11.90 12.01
N LYS A 318 5.26 11.19 12.65
CA LYS A 318 5.61 11.39 14.07
C LYS A 318 6.36 12.70 14.35
N LYS A 319 6.99 13.31 13.34
CA LYS A 319 7.67 14.61 13.47
C LYS A 319 6.71 15.80 13.38
N LEU A 320 5.48 15.60 12.91
CA LEU A 320 4.52 16.70 12.75
C LEU A 320 4.17 17.36 14.09
N PRO A 321 3.97 18.69 14.10
CA PRO A 321 3.65 19.42 15.31
C PRO A 321 2.28 19.04 15.85
N GLN A 322 2.13 19.11 17.18
CA GLN A 322 0.87 18.77 17.87
C GLN A 322 -0.30 19.68 17.45
N SER A 323 -0.03 20.89 16.93
CA SER A 323 -1.04 21.78 16.35
C SER A 323 -1.82 21.12 15.21
N LEU A 324 -1.20 20.20 14.47
CA LEU A 324 -1.79 19.45 13.37
C LEU A 324 -2.43 18.12 13.80
N SER A 325 -2.42 17.78 15.09
CA SER A 325 -3.05 16.54 15.61
C SER A 325 -4.56 16.47 15.35
N ASN A 326 -5.20 17.61 15.10
CA ASN A 326 -6.61 17.71 14.75
C ASN A 326 -6.89 17.47 13.25
N ALA A 327 -5.86 17.31 12.42
CA ALA A 327 -6.00 16.93 11.01
C ALA A 327 -6.16 15.42 10.84
N LEU A 328 -6.65 14.99 9.67
CA LEU A 328 -6.46 13.62 9.20
C LEU A 328 -5.09 13.53 8.53
N VAL A 329 -4.14 12.85 9.17
CA VAL A 329 -2.78 12.67 8.65
C VAL A 329 -2.57 11.22 8.21
N LEU A 330 -2.14 11.03 6.97
CA LEU A 330 -1.87 9.72 6.37
C LEU A 330 -0.51 9.69 5.68
N THR A 331 0.14 8.53 5.69
CA THR A 331 1.24 8.32 4.74
C THR A 331 0.70 8.17 3.32
N VAL A 332 1.53 8.42 2.30
CA VAL A 332 1.15 8.18 0.90
C VAL A 332 0.65 6.74 0.69
N GLU A 333 1.32 5.75 1.28
CA GLU A 333 0.93 4.34 1.20
C GLU A 333 -0.47 4.12 1.84
N GLN A 334 -0.72 4.69 3.02
CA GLN A 334 -2.02 4.57 3.72
C GLN A 334 -3.16 5.30 3.00
N SER A 335 -2.85 6.38 2.27
CA SER A 335 -3.83 7.13 1.49
C SER A 335 -4.28 6.43 0.21
N LYS A 336 -3.59 5.35 -0.21
CA LYS A 336 -3.93 4.63 -1.44
C LYS A 336 -5.37 4.10 -1.36
N GLY A 337 -6.14 4.34 -2.42
CA GLY A 337 -7.55 3.97 -2.50
C GLY A 337 -8.49 4.89 -1.69
N LEU A 338 -7.97 5.94 -1.04
CA LEU A 338 -8.76 7.03 -0.46
C LEU A 338 -8.68 8.26 -1.35
N GLU A 339 -9.61 9.18 -1.15
CA GLU A 339 -9.67 10.44 -1.90
C GLU A 339 -10.18 11.56 -1.01
N PHE A 340 -9.63 12.75 -1.23
CA PHE A 340 -9.85 13.93 -0.40
C PHE A 340 -10.16 15.13 -1.29
N ASP A 341 -11.00 16.02 -0.80
CA ASP A 341 -11.31 17.26 -1.50
C ASP A 341 -10.05 18.12 -1.59
N ASP A 342 -9.36 18.26 -0.46
CA ASP A 342 -8.13 19.04 -0.35
C ASP A 342 -7.02 18.22 0.32
N CYS A 343 -5.82 18.27 -0.27
CA CYS A 343 -4.62 17.64 0.30
C CYS A 343 -3.49 18.65 0.52
N ILE A 344 -2.73 18.44 1.59
CA ILE A 344 -1.44 19.09 1.81
C ILE A 344 -0.37 18.02 1.81
N LEU A 345 0.57 18.09 0.88
CA LEU A 345 1.74 17.23 0.86
C LEU A 345 2.87 17.90 1.63
N VAL A 346 3.23 17.34 2.79
CA VAL A 346 4.20 17.92 3.72
C VAL A 346 5.52 17.16 3.66
N ASN A 347 6.61 17.90 3.41
CA ASN A 347 7.99 17.43 3.44
C ASN A 347 8.23 16.15 2.61
N PHE A 348 7.52 15.99 1.50
CA PHE A 348 7.62 14.80 0.67
C PHE A 348 9.02 14.64 0.07
N PHE A 349 9.59 15.72 -0.46
CA PHE A 349 10.93 15.71 -1.03
C PHE A 349 11.99 15.66 0.07
N THR A 350 11.82 16.44 1.14
CA THR A 350 12.72 16.45 2.30
C THR A 350 12.91 15.05 2.89
N ASP A 351 11.80 14.35 3.18
CA ASP A 351 11.80 13.01 3.79
C ASP A 351 11.83 11.86 2.74
N SER A 352 12.09 12.17 1.47
CA SER A 352 12.27 11.16 0.42
C SER A 352 13.54 10.35 0.62
N MET A 353 13.48 9.05 0.30
CA MET A 353 14.66 8.17 0.27
C MET A 353 15.62 8.51 -0.89
N TYR A 354 15.15 9.26 -1.88
CA TYR A 354 15.96 9.71 -3.00
C TYR A 354 16.52 11.11 -2.74
N GLU A 355 17.84 11.24 -2.77
CA GLU A 355 18.53 12.49 -2.45
C GLU A 355 18.72 13.40 -3.69
N GLU A 356 18.85 12.82 -4.87
CA GLU A 356 19.30 13.53 -6.08
C GLU A 356 18.14 14.07 -6.93
N TRP A 357 17.17 14.75 -6.32
CA TRP A 357 16.00 15.30 -7.02
C TRP A 357 16.35 16.31 -8.13
N GLN A 358 17.54 16.91 -8.10
CA GLN A 358 18.06 17.71 -9.21
C GLN A 358 18.11 16.97 -10.56
N THR A 359 18.16 15.64 -10.55
CA THR A 359 18.16 14.79 -11.75
C THR A 359 16.90 15.00 -12.59
N MET A 360 15.79 15.45 -12.01
CA MET A 360 14.56 15.78 -12.76
C MET A 360 14.78 16.83 -13.85
N LYS A 361 15.75 17.74 -13.67
CA LYS A 361 16.12 18.76 -14.67
C LYS A 361 16.59 18.16 -16.01
N ILE A 362 17.06 16.90 -16.01
CA ILE A 362 17.47 16.19 -17.23
C ILE A 362 16.32 16.08 -18.23
N PHE A 363 15.09 15.96 -17.73
CA PHE A 363 13.88 15.73 -18.53
C PHE A 363 13.18 17.02 -18.98
N LEU A 364 13.45 18.15 -18.31
CA LEU A 364 12.79 19.43 -18.59
C LEU A 364 12.79 19.84 -20.08
N PRO A 365 13.90 19.73 -20.84
CA PRO A 365 13.87 20.08 -22.26
C PRO A 365 12.90 19.21 -23.08
N ASP A 366 12.82 17.91 -22.79
CA ASP A 366 11.91 17.00 -23.49
C ASP A 366 10.44 17.33 -23.16
N LEU A 367 10.17 17.83 -21.94
CA LEU A 367 8.85 18.24 -21.46
C LEU A 367 8.40 19.60 -22.02
N LEU A 368 9.33 20.52 -22.30
CA LEU A 368 9.06 21.85 -22.86
C LEU A 368 8.85 21.80 -24.39
N GLU A 369 9.69 21.04 -25.09
CA GLU A 369 9.75 21.09 -26.57
C GLU A 369 8.89 20.04 -27.27
N GLY A 370 8.19 19.17 -26.53
CA GLY A 370 7.34 18.14 -27.13
C GLY A 370 8.13 17.22 -28.07
N GLN A 371 9.08 16.46 -27.53
CA GLN A 371 9.89 15.47 -28.26
C GLN A 371 10.63 16.01 -29.52
N SER A 372 11.33 17.15 -29.43
CA SER A 372 12.29 17.54 -30.48
C SER A 372 13.55 16.66 -30.45
N LYS A 373 13.96 16.16 -31.62
CA LYS A 373 15.10 15.25 -31.83
C LYS A 373 16.44 16.00 -32.00
N ASP A 374 16.67 17.09 -31.28
CA ASP A 374 17.95 17.81 -31.37
C ASP A 374 19.04 17.13 -30.55
N ALA A 375 19.73 16.19 -31.20
CA ALA A 375 20.81 15.36 -30.66
C ALA A 375 22.00 16.14 -30.05
N ALA A 376 22.13 17.44 -30.34
CA ALA A 376 23.17 18.30 -29.81
C ALA A 376 22.91 18.73 -28.34
N ALA A 377 21.64 18.89 -27.94
CA ALA A 377 21.26 19.24 -26.57
C ALA A 377 21.36 18.05 -25.60
N HIS A 378 21.18 16.82 -26.11
CA HIS A 378 21.34 15.59 -25.33
C HIS A 378 22.78 15.35 -24.83
N ARG A 379 23.81 15.89 -25.52
CA ARG A 379 25.23 15.64 -25.19
C ARG A 379 25.76 16.39 -23.97
N LYS A 380 25.04 17.40 -23.46
CA LYS A 380 25.43 18.19 -22.26
C LYS A 380 24.64 17.84 -21.01
N ARG A 381 23.74 16.85 -21.07
CA ARG A 381 22.93 16.46 -19.91
C ARG A 381 23.80 15.68 -18.91
N PRO A 382 23.64 15.87 -17.59
CA PRO A 382 24.13 14.90 -16.62
C PRO A 382 23.64 13.51 -17.04
N GLN A 383 24.52 12.51 -16.98
CA GLN A 383 24.13 11.16 -17.39
C GLN A 383 23.16 10.58 -16.38
N PHE A 384 21.98 10.17 -16.87
CA PHE A 384 21.04 9.38 -16.10
C PHE A 384 21.56 7.94 -16.00
N GLU A 385 21.87 7.49 -14.78
CA GLU A 385 22.32 6.13 -14.50
C GLU A 385 21.20 5.29 -13.90
N ASN A 386 20.77 4.23 -14.60
CA ASN A 386 19.64 3.39 -14.19
C ASN A 386 19.79 2.78 -12.79
N PHE A 387 21.00 2.34 -12.41
CA PHE A 387 21.25 1.73 -11.10
C PHE A 387 21.19 2.77 -9.99
N ARG A 388 21.96 3.86 -10.14
CA ARG A 388 22.07 4.94 -9.16
C ARG A 388 20.74 5.63 -8.92
N HIS A 389 19.94 5.82 -9.97
CA HIS A 389 18.66 6.52 -9.89
C HIS A 389 17.46 5.57 -9.76
N ALA A 390 17.66 4.27 -9.55
CA ALA A 390 16.56 3.29 -9.47
C ALA A 390 15.47 3.67 -8.44
N LEU A 391 15.86 4.30 -7.33
CA LEU A 391 14.92 4.77 -6.30
C LEU A 391 13.98 5.88 -6.80
N LEU A 392 14.40 6.70 -7.76
CA LEU A 392 13.56 7.77 -8.32
C LEU A 392 12.28 7.19 -8.94
N CYS A 393 12.33 5.99 -9.52
CA CYS A 393 11.13 5.30 -10.03
C CYS A 393 10.09 5.10 -8.91
N SER A 394 10.53 4.64 -7.73
CA SER A 394 9.64 4.42 -6.59
C SER A 394 9.08 5.75 -6.08
N GLU A 395 9.93 6.76 -5.96
CA GLU A 395 9.52 8.07 -5.45
C GLU A 395 8.55 8.80 -6.38
N LEU A 396 8.74 8.71 -7.70
CA LEU A 396 7.78 9.27 -8.68
C LEU A 396 6.42 8.56 -8.61
N LYS A 397 6.39 7.23 -8.42
CA LYS A 397 5.14 6.49 -8.21
C LYS A 397 4.43 6.93 -6.92
N HIS A 398 5.17 7.12 -5.83
CA HIS A 398 4.61 7.66 -4.58
C HIS A 398 4.08 9.08 -4.78
N LEU A 399 4.82 9.95 -5.47
CA LEU A 399 4.40 11.31 -5.75
C LEU A 399 3.11 11.32 -6.59
N TYR A 400 3.04 10.48 -7.63
CA TYR A 400 1.84 10.33 -8.44
C TYR A 400 0.64 9.85 -7.62
N THR A 401 0.82 8.83 -6.78
CA THR A 401 -0.24 8.37 -5.88
C THR A 401 -0.72 9.49 -4.95
N ALA A 402 0.20 10.27 -4.36
CA ALA A 402 -0.14 11.39 -3.49
C ALA A 402 -0.95 12.49 -4.22
N VAL A 403 -0.49 12.91 -5.40
CA VAL A 403 -1.16 13.94 -6.22
C VAL A 403 -2.57 13.48 -6.64
N THR A 404 -2.74 12.20 -6.98
CA THR A 404 -4.03 11.65 -7.42
C THR A 404 -5.02 11.39 -6.29
N ARG A 405 -4.65 11.62 -5.01
CA ARG A 405 -5.62 11.58 -3.90
C ARG A 405 -6.50 12.82 -3.84
N THR A 406 -6.11 13.90 -4.52
CA THR A 406 -6.75 15.22 -4.41
C THR A 406 -7.78 15.46 -5.50
N LYS A 407 -8.98 15.90 -5.12
CA LYS A 407 -10.06 16.26 -6.05
C LYS A 407 -10.02 17.73 -6.46
N HIS A 408 -9.78 18.64 -5.50
CA HIS A 408 -9.97 20.09 -5.67
C HIS A 408 -8.74 20.94 -5.39
N VAL A 409 -8.14 20.89 -4.19
CA VAL A 409 -7.01 21.78 -3.86
C VAL A 409 -5.81 20.99 -3.36
N LEU A 410 -4.69 21.11 -4.08
CA LEU A 410 -3.42 20.47 -3.70
C LEU A 410 -2.39 21.53 -3.30
N LEU A 411 -1.86 21.40 -2.09
CA LEU A 411 -0.78 22.23 -1.59
C LEU A 411 0.49 21.42 -1.38
N PHE A 412 1.63 22.03 -1.66
CA PHE A 412 2.95 21.50 -1.34
C PHE A 412 3.60 22.36 -0.27
N PHE A 413 4.04 21.74 0.82
CA PHE A 413 4.77 22.38 1.90
C PHE A 413 6.11 21.66 2.11
N GLU A 414 7.21 22.41 2.02
CA GLU A 414 8.56 21.90 2.27
C GLU A 414 9.29 22.88 3.20
N GLU A 415 9.62 22.41 4.40
CA GLU A 415 10.39 23.20 5.38
C GLU A 415 11.82 23.44 4.87
N ASP A 416 12.47 22.39 4.36
CA ASP A 416 13.73 22.50 3.60
C ASP A 416 13.47 22.31 2.11
N SER A 417 13.42 23.43 1.39
CA SER A 417 13.19 23.43 -0.05
C SER A 417 14.41 23.02 -0.88
N ALA A 418 15.56 22.64 -0.31
CA ALA A 418 16.76 22.32 -1.09
C ALA A 418 16.52 21.22 -2.14
N LYS A 419 15.93 20.09 -1.71
CA LYS A 419 15.58 18.97 -2.62
C LYS A 419 14.43 19.36 -3.57
N ALA A 420 13.40 20.00 -3.02
CA ALA A 420 12.18 20.32 -3.76
C ALA A 420 12.36 21.43 -4.80
N SER A 421 13.28 22.38 -4.56
CA SER A 421 13.48 23.58 -5.38
C SER A 421 13.68 23.28 -6.87
N HIS A 422 14.36 22.17 -7.16
CA HIS A 422 14.64 21.72 -8.52
C HIS A 422 13.37 21.26 -9.24
N VAL A 423 12.52 20.54 -8.51
CA VAL A 423 11.24 20.01 -9.01
C VAL A 423 10.21 21.12 -9.11
N PHE A 424 10.10 21.97 -8.08
CA PHE A 424 9.23 23.13 -8.06
C PHE A 424 9.56 24.09 -9.20
N LYS A 425 10.84 24.40 -9.42
CA LYS A 425 11.24 25.26 -10.54
C LYS A 425 10.85 24.65 -11.89
N MET A 426 11.05 23.34 -12.05
CA MET A 426 10.62 22.62 -13.25
C MET A 426 9.11 22.72 -13.46
N TRP A 427 8.31 22.55 -12.40
CA TRP A 427 6.84 22.66 -12.49
C TRP A 427 6.37 24.10 -12.75
N GLU A 428 7.03 25.10 -12.16
CA GLU A 428 6.78 26.52 -12.44
C GLU A 428 7.06 26.85 -13.91
N ASP A 429 8.20 26.40 -14.45
CA ASP A 429 8.59 26.62 -15.86
C ASP A 429 7.62 25.92 -16.84
N LEU A 430 7.01 24.80 -16.42
CA LEU A 430 5.97 24.09 -17.18
C LEU A 430 4.56 24.68 -16.99
N GLY A 431 4.39 25.66 -16.09
CA GLY A 431 3.08 26.26 -15.76
C GLY A 431 2.12 25.30 -15.06
N LEU A 432 2.64 24.34 -14.30
CA LEU A 432 1.86 23.29 -13.61
C LEU A 432 1.48 23.66 -12.17
N VAL A 433 2.14 24.65 -11.58
CA VAL A 433 1.94 25.10 -10.19
C VAL A 433 1.89 26.62 -10.13
N SER A 434 1.28 27.14 -9.07
CA SER A 434 1.32 28.57 -8.73
C SER A 434 2.71 28.94 -8.22
N SER A 435 3.37 29.91 -8.87
CA SER A 435 4.68 30.44 -8.46
C SER A 435 4.59 31.40 -7.27
N SER A 436 3.39 31.93 -7.02
CA SER A 436 3.00 32.78 -5.91
C SER A 436 2.68 31.96 -4.66
N GLY A 437 3.00 32.51 -3.48
CA GLY A 437 2.72 31.88 -2.19
C GLY A 437 1.21 31.82 -1.92
N LEU A 438 0.78 30.94 -1.02
CA LEU A 438 -0.65 30.73 -0.71
C LEU A 438 -1.38 32.02 -0.30
N MET A 439 -0.67 32.96 0.31
CA MET A 439 -1.25 34.19 0.83
C MET A 439 -1.47 35.27 -0.23
N ASP A 440 -0.90 35.10 -1.42
CA ASP A 440 -1.03 36.05 -2.53
C ASP A 440 -2.48 36.07 -3.07
N GLU A 441 -2.89 37.22 -3.61
CA GLU A 441 -4.24 37.41 -4.20
C GLU A 441 -4.53 36.42 -5.32
N SER A 442 -3.50 35.99 -6.07
CA SER A 442 -3.60 34.98 -7.13
C SER A 442 -4.15 33.65 -6.63
N ASN A 443 -3.99 33.33 -5.34
CA ASN A 443 -4.40 32.08 -4.73
C ASN A 443 -5.65 32.24 -3.82
N GLU A 444 -6.33 33.39 -3.84
CA GLU A 444 -7.56 33.63 -3.05
C GLU A 444 -8.64 32.57 -3.32
N LYS A 445 -8.81 32.17 -4.59
CA LYS A 445 -9.77 31.13 -4.97
C LYS A 445 -9.46 29.77 -4.32
N ALA A 446 -8.19 29.40 -4.21
CA ALA A 446 -7.79 28.15 -3.56
C ALA A 446 -8.12 28.20 -2.06
N ARG A 447 -7.78 29.31 -1.38
CA ARG A 447 -8.13 29.51 0.04
C ARG A 447 -9.65 29.45 0.27
N ALA A 448 -10.43 30.11 -0.57
CA ALA A 448 -11.89 30.11 -0.46
C ALA A 448 -12.48 28.70 -0.62
N GLN A 449 -11.98 27.89 -1.56
CA GLN A 449 -12.40 26.50 -1.74
C GLN A 449 -12.08 25.62 -0.53
N ILE A 450 -10.85 25.74 0.02
CA ILE A 450 -10.44 25.02 1.23
C ILE A 450 -11.39 25.32 2.40
N HIS A 451 -11.73 26.59 2.62
CA HIS A 451 -12.65 26.98 3.69
C HIS A 451 -14.07 26.45 3.46
N GLN A 452 -14.55 26.46 2.22
CA GLN A 452 -15.87 25.94 1.87
C GLN A 452 -15.96 24.43 2.13
N HIS A 453 -15.05 23.62 1.57
CA HIS A 453 -15.07 22.16 1.72
C HIS A 453 -14.90 21.74 3.20
N ALA A 454 -14.07 22.46 3.96
CA ALA A 454 -13.94 22.25 5.40
C ALA A 454 -15.28 22.46 6.12
N GLY A 455 -16.03 23.50 5.75
CA GLY A 455 -17.34 23.80 6.34
C GLY A 455 -18.38 22.70 6.07
N GLU A 456 -18.42 22.18 4.85
CA GLU A 456 -19.39 21.17 4.40
C GLU A 456 -19.16 19.79 5.06
N ASN A 457 -17.91 19.41 5.31
CA ASN A 457 -17.54 18.07 5.80
C ASN A 457 -17.21 18.00 7.29
N ARG A 458 -17.79 18.91 8.10
CA ARG A 458 -17.60 18.97 9.56
C ARG A 458 -18.58 18.14 10.37
N GLY A 459 -19.66 17.68 9.76
CA GLY A 459 -20.70 16.95 10.45
C GLY A 459 -20.16 15.68 11.11
N LYS A 460 -20.78 15.28 12.23
CA LYS A 460 -20.47 14.02 12.90
C LYS A 460 -20.60 12.84 11.93
N GLU A 461 -21.62 12.86 11.08
CA GLU A 461 -21.86 11.83 10.05
C GLU A 461 -20.67 11.66 9.09
N SER A 462 -20.06 12.76 8.64
CA SER A 462 -18.90 12.73 7.75
C SER A 462 -17.69 12.07 8.42
N TRP A 463 -17.48 12.36 9.72
CA TRP A 463 -16.43 11.73 10.52
C TRP A 463 -16.72 10.26 10.85
N VAL A 464 -17.98 9.87 11.06
CA VAL A 464 -18.36 8.45 11.20
C VAL A 464 -18.05 7.69 9.92
N HIS A 465 -18.45 8.21 8.75
CA HIS A 465 -18.19 7.57 7.47
C HIS A 465 -16.68 7.41 7.21
N MET A 466 -15.92 8.48 7.44
CA MET A 466 -14.46 8.43 7.34
C MET A 466 -13.85 7.44 8.34
N GLY A 467 -14.34 7.42 9.59
CA GLY A 467 -13.91 6.47 10.62
C GLY A 467 -14.10 5.02 10.21
N HIS A 468 -15.25 4.66 9.63
CA HIS A 468 -15.50 3.31 9.11
C HIS A 468 -14.60 2.98 7.91
N SER A 469 -14.42 3.91 6.97
CA SER A 469 -13.53 3.73 5.83
C SER A 469 -12.09 3.44 6.27
N LEU A 470 -11.59 4.18 7.25
CA LEU A 470 -10.26 3.99 7.84
C LEU A 470 -10.16 2.70 8.65
N LEU A 471 -11.21 2.34 9.41
CA LEU A 471 -11.26 1.12 10.20
C LEU A 471 -11.16 -0.13 9.31
N ASN A 472 -11.91 -0.18 8.21
CA ASN A 472 -11.89 -1.29 7.27
C ASN A 472 -10.49 -1.47 6.63
N ARG A 473 -9.74 -0.37 6.50
CA ARG A 473 -8.36 -0.36 6.01
C ARG A 473 -7.32 -0.62 7.10
N GLN A 474 -7.75 -0.98 8.31
CA GLN A 474 -6.90 -1.22 9.49
C GLN A 474 -6.08 -0.01 9.95
N LEU A 475 -6.49 1.20 9.58
CA LEU A 475 -5.87 2.46 10.02
C LEU A 475 -6.45 2.88 11.37
N TYR A 476 -6.28 2.02 12.38
CA TYR A 476 -6.99 2.13 13.67
C TYR A 476 -6.72 3.43 14.42
N GLU A 477 -5.51 3.98 14.32
CA GLU A 477 -5.17 5.25 14.95
C GLU A 477 -5.93 6.44 14.34
N GLN A 478 -6.00 6.48 13.01
CA GLN A 478 -6.73 7.52 12.28
C GLN A 478 -8.23 7.34 12.44
N ALA A 479 -8.72 6.10 12.37
CA ALA A 479 -10.11 5.75 12.61
C ALA A 479 -10.56 6.17 14.02
N ARG A 480 -9.74 5.89 15.05
CA ARG A 480 -10.00 6.33 16.43
C ARG A 480 -10.15 7.86 16.51
N SER A 481 -9.23 8.59 15.89
CA SER A 481 -9.28 10.06 15.86
C SER A 481 -10.56 10.57 15.18
N ALA A 482 -10.97 9.94 14.07
CA ALA A 482 -12.21 10.26 13.38
C ALA A 482 -13.46 9.99 14.25
N PHE A 483 -13.55 8.83 14.91
CA PHE A 483 -14.68 8.50 15.79
C PHE A 483 -14.77 9.39 17.02
N LEU A 484 -13.64 9.81 17.60
CA LEU A 484 -13.62 10.79 18.68
C LEU A 484 -14.20 12.14 18.23
N ARG A 485 -13.92 12.58 17.00
CA ARG A 485 -14.51 13.81 16.41
C ARG A 485 -16.00 13.67 16.09
N ALA A 486 -16.44 12.45 15.79
CA ALA A 486 -17.85 12.12 15.66
C ALA A 486 -18.59 11.98 17.01
N GLU A 487 -17.88 12.08 18.14
CA GLU A 487 -18.38 11.76 19.49
C GLU A 487 -18.87 10.30 19.63
N ASP A 488 -18.38 9.39 18.79
CA ASP A 488 -18.66 7.95 18.88
C ASP A 488 -17.60 7.26 19.75
N GLN A 489 -17.81 7.34 21.08
CA GLN A 489 -16.89 6.74 22.04
C GLN A 489 -16.83 5.21 21.92
N LYS A 490 -17.93 4.57 21.49
CA LYS A 490 -17.99 3.11 21.34
C LYS A 490 -17.02 2.66 20.24
N MET A 491 -17.09 3.28 19.07
CA MET A 491 -16.20 2.96 17.96
C MET A 491 -14.76 3.41 18.19
N ALA A 492 -14.54 4.53 18.90
CA ALA A 492 -13.21 4.94 19.33
C ALA A 492 -12.54 3.90 20.25
N ASN A 493 -13.28 3.34 21.20
CA ASN A 493 -12.79 2.27 22.08
C ASN A 493 -12.50 0.96 21.32
N ILE A 494 -13.31 0.63 20.31
CA ILE A 494 -13.06 -0.50 19.41
C ILE A 494 -11.72 -0.32 18.68
N CYS A 495 -11.47 0.87 18.11
CA CYS A 495 -10.20 1.17 17.45
C CYS A 495 -9.02 1.09 18.42
N GLU A 496 -9.18 1.57 19.66
CA GLU A 496 -8.16 1.47 20.72
C GLU A 496 -7.87 0.01 21.09
N ALA A 497 -8.90 -0.84 21.14
CA ALA A 497 -8.74 -2.27 21.36
C ALA A 497 -7.95 -2.94 20.23
N TYR A 498 -8.21 -2.57 18.97
CA TYR A 498 -7.43 -3.04 17.82
C TYR A 498 -5.96 -2.59 17.87
N LEU A 499 -5.69 -1.33 18.23
CA LEU A 499 -4.32 -0.85 18.42
C LEU A 499 -3.57 -1.63 19.51
N LYS A 500 -4.23 -1.87 20.66
CA LYS A 500 -3.66 -2.71 21.72
C LYS A 500 -3.42 -4.15 21.26
N ALA A 501 -4.28 -4.70 20.41
CA ALA A 501 -4.08 -6.04 19.86
C ALA A 501 -2.90 -6.09 18.86
N GLN A 502 -2.69 -5.05 18.05
CA GLN A 502 -1.49 -4.90 17.21
C GLN A 502 -0.23 -4.78 18.06
N GLU A 503 -0.26 -3.97 19.11
CA GLU A 503 0.83 -3.83 20.07
C GLU A 503 1.11 -5.17 20.76
N ALA A 504 0.08 -5.87 21.22
CA ALA A 504 0.20 -7.19 21.84
C ALA A 504 0.91 -8.19 20.92
N ALA A 505 0.56 -8.22 19.64
CA ALA A 505 1.20 -9.06 18.64
C ALA A 505 2.69 -8.70 18.44
N ARG A 506 3.00 -7.39 18.36
CA ARG A 506 4.37 -6.89 18.20
C ARG A 506 5.23 -7.16 19.43
N THR A 507 4.75 -6.83 20.63
CA THR A 507 5.45 -7.05 21.90
C THR A 507 5.67 -8.52 22.16
N ALA A 508 4.71 -9.39 21.81
CA ALA A 508 4.95 -10.81 21.82
C ALA A 508 6.18 -11.12 20.96
N MET A 509 6.21 -10.64 19.70
CA MET A 509 7.24 -10.98 18.71
C MET A 509 8.63 -10.41 19.03
N GLU A 510 8.69 -9.18 19.55
CA GLU A 510 9.92 -8.41 19.72
C GLU A 510 10.51 -8.51 21.13
N GLU A 511 9.67 -8.67 22.16
CA GLU A 511 10.07 -8.51 23.56
C GLU A 511 9.76 -9.74 24.41
N SER A 512 8.49 -10.02 24.68
CA SER A 512 8.06 -11.07 25.60
C SER A 512 6.65 -11.57 25.30
N GLU A 513 6.53 -12.89 25.14
CA GLU A 513 5.24 -13.58 25.00
C GLU A 513 4.29 -13.27 26.17
N ALA A 514 4.78 -13.32 27.41
CA ALA A 514 3.93 -13.11 28.58
C ALA A 514 3.32 -11.69 28.60
N GLN A 515 4.10 -10.70 28.16
CA GLN A 515 3.63 -9.31 28.05
C GLN A 515 2.62 -9.16 26.90
N GLY A 516 2.89 -9.74 25.74
CA GLY A 516 1.94 -9.75 24.63
C GLY A 516 0.60 -10.42 24.99
N VAL A 517 0.64 -11.57 25.67
CA VAL A 517 -0.55 -12.26 26.18
C VAL A 517 -1.34 -11.38 27.16
N GLN A 518 -0.66 -10.63 28.03
CA GLN A 518 -1.33 -9.68 28.94
C GLN A 518 -2.01 -8.55 28.16
N LEU A 519 -1.35 -7.99 27.15
CA LEU A 519 -1.91 -6.94 26.30
C LEU A 519 -3.13 -7.42 25.50
N PHE A 520 -3.14 -8.68 25.01
CA PHE A 520 -4.34 -9.27 24.40
C PHE A 520 -5.52 -9.35 25.35
N ARG A 521 -5.27 -9.64 26.64
CA ARG A 521 -6.34 -9.65 27.67
C ARG A 521 -6.85 -8.24 27.95
N GLU A 522 -6.01 -7.22 27.86
CA GLU A 522 -6.44 -5.83 27.96
C GLU A 522 -7.30 -5.41 26.75
N ALA A 523 -6.86 -5.76 25.54
CA ALA A 523 -7.65 -5.53 24.32
C ALA A 523 -9.03 -6.21 24.40
N ALA A 524 -9.09 -7.46 24.88
CA ALA A 524 -10.34 -8.18 25.07
C ALA A 524 -11.31 -7.47 26.02
N LYS A 525 -10.81 -6.85 27.10
CA LYS A 525 -11.64 -6.05 28.02
C LYS A 525 -12.21 -4.81 27.35
N LEU A 526 -11.45 -4.15 26.48
CA LEU A 526 -11.93 -2.99 25.73
C LEU A 526 -13.01 -3.38 24.70
N PHE A 527 -12.82 -4.50 24.00
CA PHE A 527 -13.85 -5.05 23.11
C PHE A 527 -15.13 -5.43 23.88
N HIS A 528 -14.99 -6.04 25.06
CA HIS A 528 -16.12 -6.34 25.93
C HIS A 528 -16.89 -5.09 26.35
N ALA A 529 -16.19 -4.05 26.82
CA ALA A 529 -16.78 -2.78 27.22
C ALA A 529 -17.50 -2.05 26.07
N SER A 530 -17.13 -2.37 24.83
CA SER A 530 -17.70 -1.80 23.61
C SER A 530 -18.68 -2.74 22.90
N ASP A 531 -19.09 -3.84 23.54
CA ASP A 531 -20.03 -4.84 23.00
C ASP A 531 -19.59 -5.47 21.67
N ALA A 532 -18.27 -5.52 21.41
CA ALA A 532 -17.66 -6.15 20.25
C ALA A 532 -17.31 -7.61 20.59
N ARG A 533 -18.34 -8.45 20.75
CA ARG A 533 -18.20 -9.81 21.32
C ARG A 533 -17.37 -10.77 20.46
N ARG A 534 -17.36 -10.60 19.13
CA ARG A 534 -16.62 -11.49 18.22
C ARG A 534 -15.11 -11.24 18.33
N GLU A 535 -14.72 -9.98 18.36
CA GLU A 535 -13.36 -9.49 18.57
C GLU A 535 -12.87 -9.81 19.98
N GLU A 536 -13.73 -9.63 20.99
CA GLU A 536 -13.47 -10.03 22.37
C GLU A 536 -13.06 -11.51 22.43
N ALA A 537 -13.82 -12.40 21.80
CA ALA A 537 -13.54 -13.83 21.80
C ALA A 537 -12.17 -14.14 21.17
N GLU A 538 -11.84 -13.48 20.06
CA GLU A 538 -10.55 -13.65 19.39
C GLU A 538 -9.38 -13.19 20.29
N CYS A 539 -9.50 -12.02 20.94
CA CYS A 539 -8.48 -11.55 21.86
C CYS A 539 -8.35 -12.43 23.12
N TRP A 540 -9.44 -12.98 23.66
CA TRP A 540 -9.35 -13.96 24.76
C TRP A 540 -8.66 -15.25 24.30
N ARG A 541 -8.92 -15.69 23.07
CA ARG A 541 -8.24 -16.85 22.46
C ARG A 541 -6.74 -16.57 22.39
N CYS A 542 -6.32 -15.41 21.88
CA CYS A 542 -4.92 -14.97 21.86
C CYS A 542 -4.31 -14.81 23.26
N GLY A 543 -5.11 -14.38 24.24
CA GLY A 543 -4.71 -14.22 25.63
C GLY A 543 -4.57 -15.54 26.42
N GLY A 544 -4.80 -16.69 25.77
CA GLY A 544 -4.72 -18.03 26.37
C GLY A 544 -5.97 -18.46 27.17
N TYR A 545 -7.07 -17.69 27.11
CA TYR A 545 -8.33 -18.02 27.78
C TYR A 545 -9.26 -18.76 26.81
N LEU A 546 -8.80 -19.92 26.32
CA LEU A 546 -9.46 -20.67 25.24
C LEU A 546 -10.90 -21.08 25.59
N GLN A 547 -11.13 -21.56 26.82
CA GLN A 547 -12.48 -21.91 27.27
C GLN A 547 -13.44 -20.70 27.28
N LYS A 548 -12.94 -19.51 27.66
CA LYS A 548 -13.75 -18.28 27.66
C LYS A 548 -14.07 -17.85 26.22
N ALA A 549 -13.07 -17.89 25.34
CA ALA A 549 -13.26 -17.59 23.92
C ALA A 549 -14.27 -18.55 23.27
N ALA A 550 -14.14 -19.85 23.54
CA ALA A 550 -15.01 -20.88 22.99
C ALA A 550 -16.48 -20.68 23.40
N LYS A 551 -16.74 -20.39 24.69
CA LYS A 551 -18.09 -20.07 25.18
C LYS A 551 -18.68 -18.83 24.50
N ILE A 552 -17.89 -17.77 24.31
CA ILE A 552 -18.37 -16.56 23.62
C ILE A 552 -18.70 -16.88 22.15
N PHE A 553 -17.85 -17.64 21.44
CA PHE A 553 -18.14 -18.06 20.07
C PHE A 553 -19.36 -18.99 19.97
N GLU A 554 -19.58 -19.86 20.97
CA GLU A 554 -20.74 -20.74 21.02
C GLU A 554 -22.04 -19.94 21.21
N ASP A 555 -22.05 -18.98 22.13
CA ASP A 555 -23.18 -18.05 22.33
C ASP A 555 -23.50 -17.30 21.05
N LEU A 556 -22.48 -16.72 20.39
CA LEU A 556 -22.63 -16.04 19.11
C LEU A 556 -23.09 -16.99 17.98
N GLY A 557 -22.65 -18.25 18.04
CA GLY A 557 -23.00 -19.30 17.09
C GLY A 557 -24.48 -19.69 17.11
N ARG A 558 -25.22 -19.35 18.17
CA ARG A 558 -26.68 -19.54 18.25
C ARG A 558 -27.43 -18.58 17.33
N GLU A 559 -26.90 -17.38 17.15
CA GLU A 559 -27.47 -16.33 16.29
C GLU A 559 -26.84 -16.32 14.89
N ARG A 560 -25.55 -16.67 14.78
CA ARG A 560 -24.77 -16.67 13.55
C ARG A 560 -24.10 -18.04 13.32
N PRO A 561 -24.72 -18.94 12.54
CA PRO A 561 -24.24 -20.32 12.38
C PRO A 561 -22.82 -20.48 11.85
N ASP A 562 -22.30 -19.50 11.10
CA ASP A 562 -20.93 -19.43 10.61
C ASP A 562 -19.88 -19.40 11.74
N LEU A 563 -20.25 -18.85 12.90
CA LEU A 563 -19.36 -18.77 14.06
C LEU A 563 -19.27 -20.08 14.87
N LYS A 564 -20.12 -21.07 14.58
CA LYS A 564 -20.02 -22.41 15.18
C LYS A 564 -18.70 -23.11 14.83
N ILE A 565 -18.16 -22.83 13.64
CA ILE A 565 -16.86 -23.37 13.22
C ILE A 565 -15.73 -22.78 14.09
N GLU A 566 -15.81 -21.48 14.42
CA GLU A 566 -14.82 -20.86 15.30
C GLU A 566 -14.95 -21.32 16.75
N ALA A 567 -16.17 -21.57 17.22
CA ALA A 567 -16.41 -22.21 18.52
C ALA A 567 -15.77 -23.61 18.58
N ALA A 568 -16.00 -24.45 17.55
CA ALA A 568 -15.44 -25.79 17.47
C ALA A 568 -13.90 -25.77 17.44
N LYS A 569 -13.29 -24.86 16.68
CA LYS A 569 -11.83 -24.65 16.67
C LYS A 569 -11.31 -24.26 18.06
N ALA A 570 -11.97 -23.32 18.73
CA ALA A 570 -11.57 -22.86 20.06
C ALA A 570 -11.69 -23.98 21.12
N TRP A 571 -12.73 -24.81 21.06
CA TRP A 571 -12.87 -26.00 21.92
C TRP A 571 -11.80 -27.06 21.65
N ALA A 572 -11.51 -27.34 20.37
CA ALA A 572 -10.45 -28.26 19.99
C ALA A 572 -9.06 -27.79 20.47
N GLU A 573 -8.79 -26.48 20.41
CA GLU A 573 -7.56 -25.88 20.95
C GLU A 573 -7.49 -25.96 22.49
N TYR A 574 -8.63 -25.90 23.18
CA TYR A 574 -8.69 -26.05 24.64
C TYR A 574 -8.42 -27.49 25.10
N GLY A 575 -8.71 -28.49 24.25
CA GLY A 575 -8.52 -29.91 24.55
C GLY A 575 -9.75 -30.63 25.10
N ASP A 576 -10.94 -30.03 25.00
CA ASP A 576 -12.21 -30.75 25.16
C ASP A 576 -12.63 -31.27 23.78
N HIS A 577 -12.73 -32.60 23.64
CA HIS A 577 -13.15 -33.28 22.42
C HIS A 577 -14.67 -33.33 22.28
#